data_AF-A0A0F3K5B3-F1
#
_entry.id   AF-A0A0F3K5B3-F1
#
_cell.length_a   1.000
_cell.length_b   1.000
_cell.length_c   1.000
_cell.angle_alpha   90.00
_cell.angle_beta   90.00
_cell.angle_gamma   90.00
#
_symmetry.space_group_name_H-M   'P 1'
#
loop_
_entity.id
_entity.type
_entity.pdbx_description
1 polymer ?
#
loop_
_entity_poly.entity_id
_entity_poly.type
_entity_poly.pdbx_seq_one_letter_code
_entity_poly.pdbx_strand_id
1 'polypeptide(L)'
;MPFYARLQPGEQAHVPGTFALDPSTPPGKHPFEITVGDTTVAAEALVEEVVDLRMSPGQITLLAGSAASFTRTLVVENAGNVDLPTGEVCETPIIDSNDLIAAMVAGINDSDKSTVEAMVKGILLKWGDMTPGMLITRRQAMVLHPGQKLAVEIQFDLPPTLKPMRHYWANLQLYNATLSVDIYTTANYGRKAASHGRKRESSR
;
A
#
# COMPACT_ATOMS: atom_id res chain seq x y z
N MET A 1 -9.14 30.26 21.87
CA MET A 1 -7.99 30.25 22.80
C MET A 1 -7.47 31.68 22.92
N PRO A 2 -7.30 32.23 24.12
CA PRO A 2 -6.73 33.57 24.29
C PRO A 2 -5.19 33.52 24.37
N PHE A 3 -4.53 34.41 23.65
CA PHE A 3 -3.09 34.69 23.79
C PHE A 3 -2.94 36.01 24.55
N TYR A 4 -2.03 36.06 25.52
CA TYR A 4 -1.87 37.24 26.37
C TYR A 4 -0.47 37.84 26.20
N ALA A 5 -0.41 39.09 25.76
CA ALA A 5 0.74 39.96 25.89
C ALA A 5 0.25 41.35 26.32
N ARG A 6 0.94 41.96 27.29
CA ARG A 6 0.65 43.31 27.73
C ARG A 6 1.81 44.20 27.29
N LEU A 7 1.49 45.18 26.45
CA LEU A 7 2.46 46.12 25.88
C LEU A 7 2.22 47.51 26.44
N GLN A 8 3.30 48.26 26.65
CA GLN A 8 3.23 49.69 26.88
C GLN A 8 3.12 50.46 25.55
N PRO A 9 2.71 51.73 25.56
CA PRO A 9 2.67 52.56 24.36
C PRO A 9 4.03 52.57 23.64
N GLY A 10 4.03 52.21 22.36
CA GLY A 10 5.24 52.15 21.52
C GLY A 10 6.01 50.83 21.56
N GLU A 11 5.65 49.89 22.45
CA GLU A 11 6.25 48.56 22.48
C GLU A 11 5.67 47.65 21.38
N GLN A 12 6.52 46.78 20.84
CA GLN A 12 6.15 45.71 19.92
C GLN A 12 6.52 44.37 20.55
N ALA A 13 5.69 43.36 20.34
CA ALA A 13 6.02 41.99 20.72
C ALA A 13 5.61 40.99 19.64
N HIS A 14 6.42 39.95 19.51
CA HIS A 14 6.04 38.74 18.79
C HIS A 14 5.35 37.79 19.77
N VAL A 15 4.05 37.56 19.56
CA VAL A 15 3.26 36.65 20.38
C VAL A 15 2.99 35.38 19.58
N PRO A 16 3.64 34.25 19.90
CA PRO A 16 3.33 32.99 19.22
C PRO A 16 1.90 32.57 19.58
N GLY A 17 1.09 32.34 18.55
CA GLY A 17 -0.27 31.84 18.69
C GLY A 17 -0.45 30.51 17.98
N THR A 18 -1.17 29.58 18.61
CA THR A 18 -1.54 28.29 18.04
C THR A 18 -3.04 28.09 18.15
N PHE A 19 -3.69 27.77 17.03
CA PHE A 19 -5.08 27.36 17.02
C PHE A 19 -5.16 25.95 16.44
N ALA A 20 -6.14 25.18 16.91
CA ALA A 20 -6.40 23.86 16.38
C ALA A 20 -7.39 23.98 15.22
N LEU A 21 -7.09 23.28 14.13
CA LEU A 21 -8.03 23.00 13.06
C LEU A 21 -8.53 21.57 13.20
N ASP A 22 -9.71 21.29 12.66
CA ASP A 22 -10.17 19.92 12.52
C ASP A 22 -9.22 19.19 11.55
N PRO A 23 -8.69 18.00 11.87
CA PRO A 23 -7.85 17.22 10.97
C PRO A 23 -8.49 16.94 9.59
N SER A 24 -9.83 16.93 9.50
CA SER A 24 -10.55 16.76 8.24
C SER A 24 -10.80 18.08 7.49
N THR A 25 -10.20 19.20 7.92
CA THR A 25 -10.37 20.50 7.25
C THR A 25 -9.84 20.42 5.82
N PRO A 26 -10.67 20.67 4.79
CA PRO A 26 -10.25 20.56 3.40
C PRO A 26 -9.06 21.48 3.08
N PRO A 27 -8.20 21.10 2.12
CA PRO A 27 -7.10 21.95 1.69
C PRO A 27 -7.61 23.26 1.08
N GLY A 28 -6.85 24.33 1.27
CA GLY A 28 -7.16 25.65 0.71
C GLY A 28 -7.01 26.79 1.72
N LYS A 29 -7.59 27.92 1.35
CA LYS A 29 -7.55 29.18 2.11
C LYS A 29 -8.79 29.30 2.98
N HIS A 30 -8.59 29.45 4.28
CA HIS A 30 -9.67 29.57 5.26
C HIS A 30 -9.56 30.93 5.96
N PRO A 31 -10.50 31.86 5.69
CA PRO A 31 -10.49 33.15 6.35
C PRO A 31 -10.86 32.99 7.83
N PHE A 32 -10.19 33.75 8.69
CA PHE A 32 -10.53 33.85 10.10
C PHE A 32 -10.22 35.25 10.62
N GLU A 33 -10.68 35.56 11.82
CA GLU A 33 -10.48 36.86 12.45
C GLU A 33 -9.61 36.72 13.69
N ILE A 34 -8.70 37.69 13.88
CA ILE A 34 -7.86 37.82 15.07
C ILE A 34 -8.25 39.11 15.76
N THR A 35 -8.73 39.00 17.00
CA THR A 35 -8.99 40.15 17.85
C THR A 35 -7.78 40.43 18.75
N VAL A 36 -7.19 41.62 18.62
CA VAL A 36 -6.09 42.12 19.44
C VAL A 36 -6.55 43.39 20.15
N GLY A 37 -6.79 43.30 21.46
CA GLY A 37 -7.44 44.38 22.20
C GLY A 37 -8.84 44.65 21.64
N ASP A 38 -9.07 45.87 21.16
CA ASP A 38 -10.37 46.32 20.61
C ASP A 38 -10.41 46.28 19.08
N THR A 39 -9.34 45.78 18.43
CA THR A 39 -9.20 45.74 16.97
C THR A 39 -9.35 44.31 16.46
N THR A 40 -10.21 44.10 15.46
CA THR A 40 -10.33 42.84 14.74
C THR A 40 -9.65 42.96 13.38
N VAL A 41 -8.77 42.01 13.06
CA VAL A 41 -8.02 41.95 11.80
C VAL A 41 -8.35 40.64 11.09
N ALA A 42 -8.60 40.72 9.79
CA ALA A 42 -8.78 39.55 8.95
C ALA A 42 -7.44 38.84 8.71
N ALA A 43 -7.44 37.52 8.82
CA ALA A 43 -6.31 36.64 8.55
C ALA A 43 -6.75 35.45 7.70
N GLU A 44 -5.79 34.72 7.15
CA GLU A 44 -6.03 33.55 6.30
C GLU A 44 -5.16 32.40 6.77
N ALA A 45 -5.78 31.23 6.99
CA ALA A 45 -5.08 29.99 7.24
C ALA A 45 -4.95 29.23 5.92
N LEU A 46 -3.73 28.85 5.55
CA LEU A 46 -3.48 27.97 4.43
C LEU A 46 -3.40 26.53 4.94
N VAL A 47 -4.35 25.71 4.52
CA VAL A 47 -4.40 24.27 4.85
C VAL A 47 -3.86 23.50 3.66
N GLU A 48 -2.81 22.72 3.89
CA GLU A 48 -2.19 21.87 2.87
C GLU A 48 -2.99 20.56 2.70
N GLU A 49 -2.82 19.93 1.54
CA GLU A 49 -3.37 18.60 1.29
C GLU A 49 -2.55 17.55 2.06
N VAL A 50 -3.27 16.68 2.76
CA VAL A 50 -2.72 15.55 3.51
C VAL A 50 -3.43 14.27 3.05
N VAL A 51 -2.69 13.43 2.34
CA VAL A 51 -3.13 12.08 1.94
C VAL A 51 -2.60 11.08 2.97
N ASP A 52 -3.50 10.53 3.79
CA ASP A 52 -3.17 9.50 4.78
C ASP A 52 -4.22 8.39 4.80
N LEU A 53 -3.97 7.34 4.01
CA LEU A 53 -4.70 6.07 4.09
C LEU A 53 -4.02 5.16 5.12
N ARG A 54 -4.82 4.52 5.97
CA ARG A 54 -4.36 3.50 6.92
C ARG A 54 -5.13 2.22 6.73
N MET A 55 -4.43 1.10 6.90
CA MET A 55 -4.98 -0.25 6.74
C MET A 55 -4.63 -1.12 7.96
N SER A 56 -5.59 -1.91 8.44
CA SER A 56 -5.40 -2.83 9.56
C SER A 56 -6.13 -4.17 9.33
N PRO A 57 -5.47 -5.32 9.55
CA PRO A 57 -4.05 -5.47 9.87
C PRO A 57 -3.15 -5.02 8.71
N GLY A 58 -1.93 -4.57 9.02
CA GLY A 58 -0.91 -4.21 8.02
C GLY A 58 -0.19 -5.43 7.40
N GLN A 59 -0.47 -6.63 7.91
CA GLN A 59 0.05 -7.88 7.40
C GLN A 59 -1.00 -8.97 7.50
N ILE A 60 -1.08 -9.82 6.49
CA ILE A 60 -1.94 -11.02 6.48
C ILE A 60 -1.17 -12.24 5.97
N THR A 61 -1.67 -13.42 6.32
CA THR A 61 -1.14 -14.69 5.83
C THR A 61 -2.20 -15.47 5.04
N LEU A 62 -1.81 -15.95 3.86
CA LEU A 62 -2.58 -16.82 2.99
C LEU A 62 -1.97 -18.22 2.99
N LEU A 63 -2.71 -19.19 3.54
CA LEU A 63 -2.31 -20.60 3.52
C LEU A 63 -2.90 -21.26 2.28
N ALA A 64 -2.11 -21.27 1.21
CA ALA A 64 -2.49 -21.72 -0.11
C ALA A 64 -2.46 -23.26 -0.22
N GLY A 65 -3.59 -23.86 0.15
CA GLY A 65 -3.89 -25.28 0.02
C GLY A 65 -4.24 -25.68 -1.42
N SER A 66 -5.50 -26.03 -1.65
CA SER A 66 -6.06 -26.23 -2.99
C SER A 66 -6.85 -25.03 -3.52
N ALA A 67 -7.09 -24.04 -2.66
CA ALA A 67 -7.74 -22.78 -3.01
C ALA A 67 -6.71 -21.80 -3.57
N ALA A 68 -7.11 -21.06 -4.60
CA ALA A 68 -6.34 -19.97 -5.19
C ALA A 68 -6.97 -18.60 -4.89
N SER A 69 -8.12 -18.55 -4.22
CA SER A 69 -8.83 -17.32 -3.91
C SER A 69 -9.18 -17.26 -2.42
N PHE A 70 -9.00 -16.10 -1.80
CA PHE A 70 -9.17 -15.88 -0.37
C PHE A 70 -9.84 -14.54 -0.11
N THR A 71 -10.88 -14.52 0.70
CA THR A 71 -11.48 -13.26 1.19
C THR A 71 -10.96 -12.93 2.58
N ARG A 72 -10.59 -11.67 2.82
CA ARG A 72 -10.23 -11.14 4.14
C ARG A 72 -10.91 -9.80 4.36
N THR A 73 -11.32 -9.54 5.58
CA THR A 73 -11.81 -8.23 6.00
C THR A 73 -10.65 -7.41 6.53
N LEU A 74 -10.44 -6.22 5.98
CA LEU A 74 -9.49 -5.23 6.48
C LEU A 74 -10.25 -3.99 6.94
N VAL A 75 -9.75 -3.32 7.97
CA VAL A 75 -10.20 -1.98 8.34
C VAL A 75 -9.38 -0.97 7.57
N VAL A 76 -10.06 -0.12 6.80
CA VAL A 76 -9.46 1.00 6.07
C VAL A 76 -9.92 2.31 6.68
N GLU A 77 -9.02 3.28 6.77
CA GLU A 77 -9.27 4.58 7.37
C GLU A 77 -8.62 5.67 6.52
N ASN A 78 -9.39 6.70 6.17
CA ASN A 78 -8.83 7.93 5.61
C ASN A 78 -8.58 8.91 6.76
N ALA A 79 -7.34 8.97 7.23
CA ALA A 79 -6.88 9.90 8.25
C ALA A 79 -6.38 11.23 7.64
N GLY A 80 -6.48 11.39 6.33
CA GLY A 80 -6.17 12.62 5.61
C GLY A 80 -7.33 13.62 5.57
N ASN A 81 -7.14 14.70 4.82
CA ASN A 81 -8.12 15.78 4.67
C ASN A 81 -8.70 15.90 3.25
N VAL A 82 -8.45 14.91 2.39
CA VAL A 82 -9.01 14.81 1.04
C VAL A 82 -9.69 13.48 0.82
N ASP A 83 -10.68 13.44 -0.07
CA ASP A 83 -11.37 12.21 -0.47
C ASP A 83 -10.40 11.24 -1.19
N LEU A 84 -10.41 9.97 -0.79
CA LEU A 84 -9.52 8.94 -1.33
C LEU A 84 -10.28 7.89 -2.16
N PRO A 85 -10.26 7.94 -3.50
CA PRO A 85 -10.82 6.88 -4.35
C PRO A 85 -9.96 5.61 -4.28
N THR A 86 -10.55 4.50 -3.84
CA THR A 86 -9.80 3.26 -3.63
C THR A 86 -9.71 2.36 -4.88
N GLY A 87 -10.61 2.50 -5.86
CA GLY A 87 -10.66 1.62 -7.04
C GLY A 87 -11.07 0.17 -6.72
N GLU A 88 -11.29 -0.63 -7.76
CA GLU A 88 -11.84 -2.00 -7.63
C GLU A 88 -10.75 -3.09 -7.61
N VAL A 89 -9.66 -2.91 -8.36
CA VAL A 89 -8.65 -3.94 -8.62
C VAL A 89 -7.25 -3.38 -8.39
N CYS A 90 -6.36 -4.17 -7.79
CA CYS A 90 -4.93 -3.89 -7.73
C CYS A 90 -4.13 -5.18 -7.97
N GLU A 91 -3.10 -5.07 -8.81
CA GLU A 91 -2.19 -6.17 -9.12
C GLU A 91 -0.84 -5.90 -8.48
N THR A 92 -0.29 -6.89 -7.79
CA THR A 92 0.97 -6.75 -7.06
C THR A 92 1.90 -7.92 -7.42
N PRO A 93 3.17 -7.68 -7.75
CA PRO A 93 4.11 -8.77 -8.01
C PRO A 93 4.31 -9.61 -6.76
N ILE A 94 4.26 -10.92 -6.94
CA ILE A 94 4.64 -11.89 -5.90
C ILE A 94 6.15 -12.08 -5.96
N ILE A 95 6.79 -12.25 -4.81
CA ILE A 95 8.23 -12.51 -4.70
C ILE A 95 8.41 -13.79 -3.91
N ASP A 96 9.21 -14.73 -4.42
CA ASP A 96 9.60 -15.95 -3.70
C ASP A 96 10.77 -15.63 -2.78
N SER A 97 10.69 -16.03 -1.51
CA SER A 97 11.77 -15.80 -0.56
C SER A 97 13.08 -16.49 -0.95
N ASN A 98 13.02 -17.55 -1.77
CA ASN A 98 14.22 -18.27 -2.21
C ASN A 98 14.80 -17.74 -3.53
N ASP A 99 14.05 -16.91 -4.26
CA ASP A 99 14.43 -16.56 -5.64
C ASP A 99 15.59 -15.58 -5.70
N LEU A 100 15.82 -14.72 -4.71
CA LEU A 100 17.00 -13.82 -4.72
C LEU A 100 18.31 -14.62 -4.63
N ILE A 101 18.37 -15.59 -3.71
CA ILE A 101 19.56 -16.44 -3.54
C ILE A 101 19.71 -17.36 -4.75
N ALA A 102 18.62 -17.94 -5.24
CA ALA A 102 18.65 -18.80 -6.42
C ALA A 102 19.05 -18.02 -7.69
N ALA A 103 18.54 -16.80 -7.88
CA ALA A 103 18.90 -15.91 -8.99
C ALA A 103 20.37 -15.46 -8.89
N MET A 104 20.88 -15.21 -7.68
CA MET A 104 22.29 -14.90 -7.46
C MET A 104 23.19 -16.08 -7.84
N VAL A 105 22.85 -17.29 -7.37
CA VAL A 105 23.61 -18.52 -7.69
C VAL A 105 23.53 -18.84 -9.19
N ALA A 106 22.35 -18.79 -9.79
CA ALA A 106 22.15 -19.04 -11.21
C ALA A 106 22.85 -17.97 -12.07
N GLY A 107 22.75 -16.70 -11.70
CA GLY A 107 23.44 -15.60 -12.37
C GLY A 107 24.96 -15.74 -12.32
N ILE A 108 25.54 -16.11 -11.17
CA ILE A 108 26.99 -16.36 -11.05
C ILE A 108 27.44 -17.58 -11.88
N ASN A 109 26.61 -18.63 -11.94
CA ASN A 109 26.96 -19.85 -12.69
C ASN A 109 26.81 -19.69 -14.21
N ASP A 110 25.79 -18.97 -14.67
CA ASP A 110 25.47 -18.81 -16.09
C ASP A 110 26.12 -17.57 -16.73
N SER A 111 26.64 -16.63 -15.93
CA SER A 111 27.28 -15.41 -16.45
C SER A 111 28.69 -15.65 -16.97
N ASP A 112 29.09 -14.79 -17.91
CA ASP A 112 30.50 -14.65 -18.25
C ASP A 112 31.26 -14.09 -17.05
N LYS A 113 32.09 -14.95 -16.44
CA LYS A 113 32.88 -14.63 -15.23
C LYS A 113 34.06 -13.69 -15.53
N SER A 114 34.20 -13.24 -16.79
CA SER A 114 35.26 -12.34 -17.23
C SER A 114 35.18 -10.95 -16.57
N THR A 115 33.99 -10.47 -16.20
CA THR A 115 33.79 -9.15 -15.57
C THR A 115 32.66 -9.14 -14.54
N VAL A 116 32.79 -8.26 -13.53
CA VAL A 116 31.76 -8.04 -12.50
C VAL A 116 30.47 -7.50 -13.10
N GLU A 117 30.55 -6.66 -14.12
CA GLU A 117 29.39 -6.10 -14.81
C GLU A 117 28.55 -7.18 -15.51
N ALA A 118 29.21 -8.14 -16.18
CA ALA A 118 28.52 -9.28 -16.81
C ALA A 118 27.84 -10.19 -15.77
N MET A 119 28.47 -10.40 -14.62
CA MET A 119 27.87 -11.12 -13.49
C MET A 119 26.62 -10.42 -12.97
N VAL A 120 26.68 -9.12 -12.68
CA VAL A 120 25.53 -8.34 -12.17
C VAL A 120 24.39 -8.33 -13.19
N LYS A 121 24.70 -8.14 -14.49
CA LYS A 121 23.69 -8.19 -15.55
C LYS A 121 23.03 -9.57 -15.64
N GLY A 122 23.79 -10.66 -15.52
CA GLY A 122 23.27 -12.02 -15.49
C GLY A 122 22.32 -12.27 -14.31
N ILE A 123 22.66 -11.77 -13.12
CA ILE A 123 21.79 -11.86 -11.93
C ILE A 123 20.48 -11.09 -12.16
N LEU A 124 20.54 -9.86 -12.68
CA LEU A 124 19.35 -9.04 -12.92
C LEU A 124 18.41 -9.65 -13.96
N LEU A 125 18.96 -10.20 -15.06
CA LEU A 125 18.16 -10.87 -16.08
C LEU A 125 17.44 -12.11 -15.51
N LYS A 126 18.18 -12.96 -14.79
CA LYS A 126 17.59 -14.15 -14.16
C LYS A 126 16.55 -13.79 -13.10
N TRP A 127 16.79 -12.72 -12.33
CA TRP A 127 15.81 -12.25 -11.36
C TRP A 127 14.53 -11.75 -12.04
N GLY A 128 14.63 -11.01 -13.16
CA GLY A 128 13.47 -10.59 -13.95
C GLY A 128 12.64 -11.75 -14.49
N ASP A 129 13.29 -12.83 -14.93
CA ASP A 129 12.63 -14.04 -15.44
C ASP A 129 11.97 -14.89 -14.34
N MET A 130 12.34 -14.70 -13.08
CA MET A 130 11.88 -15.51 -11.95
C MET A 130 10.60 -14.99 -11.29
N THR A 131 9.85 -14.10 -11.92
CA THR A 131 8.59 -13.61 -11.36
C THR A 131 7.55 -14.73 -11.21
N PRO A 132 7.13 -15.12 -9.98
CA PRO A 132 6.17 -16.21 -9.74
C PRO A 132 4.75 -15.94 -10.25
N GLY A 133 4.47 -14.68 -10.58
CA GLY A 133 3.18 -14.16 -11.06
C GLY A 133 2.73 -12.93 -10.27
N MET A 134 1.48 -12.52 -10.50
CA MET A 134 0.86 -11.38 -9.83
C MET A 134 -0.21 -11.87 -8.83
N LEU A 135 -0.22 -11.28 -7.65
CA LEU A 135 -1.34 -11.32 -6.72
C LEU A 135 -2.38 -10.30 -7.21
N ILE A 136 -3.60 -10.76 -7.48
CA ILE A 136 -4.70 -9.88 -7.87
C ILE A 136 -5.58 -9.67 -6.64
N THR A 137 -5.82 -8.40 -6.29
CA THR A 137 -6.73 -8.04 -5.21
C THR A 137 -7.96 -7.35 -5.75
N ARG A 138 -9.13 -7.70 -5.23
CA ARG A 138 -10.43 -7.17 -5.66
C ARG A 138 -11.23 -6.69 -4.46
N ARG A 139 -11.89 -5.55 -4.60
CA ARG A 139 -12.74 -4.93 -3.59
C ARG A 139 -13.81 -4.11 -4.30
N GLN A 140 -14.87 -3.73 -3.60
CA GLN A 140 -15.81 -2.75 -4.13
C GLN A 140 -15.12 -1.39 -4.29
N ALA A 141 -15.24 -0.76 -5.46
CA ALA A 141 -14.79 0.61 -5.65
C ALA A 141 -15.59 1.56 -4.75
N MET A 142 -14.87 2.36 -3.96
CA MET A 142 -15.47 3.36 -3.08
C MET A 142 -14.56 4.59 -2.96
N VAL A 143 -15.15 5.70 -2.54
CA VAL A 143 -14.44 6.90 -2.10
C VAL A 143 -14.48 6.93 -0.58
N LEU A 144 -13.31 6.99 0.06
CA LEU A 144 -13.20 7.18 1.50
C LEU A 144 -13.13 8.67 1.81
N HIS A 145 -14.10 9.18 2.54
CA HIS A 145 -14.12 10.57 2.98
C HIS A 145 -13.17 10.83 4.16
N PRO A 146 -12.65 12.05 4.34
CA PRO A 146 -11.83 12.41 5.51
C PRO A 146 -12.45 11.97 6.84
N GLY A 147 -11.66 11.31 7.68
CA GLY A 147 -12.08 10.76 8.97
C GLY A 147 -12.89 9.46 8.88
N GLN A 148 -13.23 8.98 7.68
CA GLN A 148 -14.02 7.77 7.52
C GLN A 148 -13.20 6.51 7.80
N LYS A 149 -13.80 5.58 8.56
CA LYS A 149 -13.22 4.29 8.92
C LYS A 149 -14.22 3.16 8.69
N LEU A 150 -13.86 2.16 7.89
CA LEU A 150 -14.76 1.09 7.45
C LEU A 150 -14.06 -0.27 7.45
N ALA A 151 -14.84 -1.33 7.69
CA ALA A 151 -14.42 -2.69 7.40
C ALA A 151 -14.78 -3.04 5.95
N VAL A 152 -13.80 -3.50 5.18
CA VAL A 152 -13.94 -3.81 3.74
C VAL A 152 -13.49 -5.23 3.49
N GLU A 153 -14.32 -5.99 2.78
CA GLU A 153 -13.94 -7.31 2.27
C GLU A 153 -13.08 -7.17 1.02
N ILE A 154 -11.91 -7.80 1.04
CA ILE A 154 -10.98 -7.83 -0.08
C ILE A 154 -10.74 -9.30 -0.45
N GLN A 155 -10.92 -9.60 -1.73
CA GLN A 155 -10.59 -10.89 -2.32
C GLN A 155 -9.15 -10.84 -2.85
N PHE A 156 -8.40 -11.92 -2.58
CA PHE A 156 -7.01 -12.13 -2.98
C PHE A 156 -6.96 -13.38 -3.86
N ASP A 157 -6.60 -13.19 -5.13
CA ASP A 157 -6.46 -14.26 -6.11
C ASP A 157 -4.97 -14.50 -6.40
N LEU A 158 -4.52 -15.72 -6.09
CA LEU A 158 -3.17 -16.19 -6.33
C LEU A 158 -3.04 -16.82 -7.72
N PRO A 159 -1.89 -16.66 -8.40
CA PRO A 159 -1.68 -17.25 -9.70
C PRO A 159 -1.52 -18.77 -9.57
N PRO A 160 -1.99 -19.56 -10.55
CA PRO A 160 -1.91 -21.03 -10.50
C PRO A 160 -0.47 -21.55 -10.67
N THR A 161 0.47 -20.68 -11.05
CA THR A 161 1.88 -20.98 -11.35
C THR A 161 2.78 -21.08 -10.13
N LEU A 162 2.29 -20.73 -8.93
CA LEU A 162 3.11 -20.84 -7.71
C LEU A 162 3.52 -22.29 -7.47
N LYS A 163 4.79 -22.48 -7.11
CA LYS A 163 5.35 -23.80 -6.80
C LYS A 163 4.82 -24.25 -5.42
N PRO A 164 4.54 -25.54 -5.23
CA PRO A 164 4.11 -26.08 -3.94
C PRO A 164 5.24 -26.03 -2.90
N MET A 165 4.88 -26.03 -1.61
CA MET A 165 5.82 -26.05 -0.47
C MET A 165 6.82 -24.89 -0.49
N ARG A 166 6.37 -23.71 -0.92
CA ARG A 166 7.16 -22.49 -0.97
C ARG A 166 6.52 -21.37 -0.17
N HIS A 167 7.37 -20.42 0.22
CA HIS A 167 6.97 -19.18 0.86
C HIS A 167 7.18 -18.02 -0.11
N TYR A 168 6.13 -17.25 -0.29
CA TYR A 168 6.12 -16.04 -1.09
C TYR A 168 5.62 -14.87 -0.26
N TRP A 169 5.93 -13.67 -0.72
CA TRP A 169 5.39 -12.45 -0.16
C TRP A 169 5.01 -11.47 -1.27
N ALA A 170 4.05 -10.60 -0.97
CA ALA A 170 3.66 -9.48 -1.83
C ALA A 170 3.36 -8.26 -0.97
N ASN A 171 3.69 -7.06 -1.48
CA ASN A 171 3.41 -5.80 -0.79
C ASN A 171 2.42 -4.99 -1.62
N LEU A 172 1.15 -5.01 -1.21
CA LEU A 172 0.13 -4.17 -1.83
C LEU A 172 0.29 -2.75 -1.30
N GLN A 173 0.45 -1.79 -2.20
CA GLN A 173 0.53 -0.38 -1.86
C GLN A 173 -0.68 0.36 -2.44
N LEU A 174 -1.37 1.09 -1.58
CA LEU A 174 -2.44 2.00 -1.96
C LEU A 174 -2.18 3.34 -1.27
N TYR A 175 -1.83 4.36 -2.05
CA TYR A 175 -1.29 5.63 -1.53
C TYR A 175 -0.07 5.39 -0.61
N ASN A 176 -0.13 5.87 0.63
CA ASN A 176 0.87 5.67 1.68
C ASN A 176 0.66 4.37 2.47
N ALA A 177 -0.50 3.71 2.37
CA ALA A 177 -0.74 2.45 3.06
C ALA A 177 -0.05 1.29 2.36
N THR A 178 0.60 0.43 3.14
CA THR A 178 1.17 -0.85 2.66
C THR A 178 0.52 -2.00 3.42
N LEU A 179 0.13 -3.05 2.69
CA LEU A 179 -0.30 -4.32 3.22
C LEU A 179 0.68 -5.41 2.77
N SER A 180 1.36 -6.03 3.72
CA SER A 180 2.19 -7.20 3.46
C SER A 180 1.35 -8.48 3.46
N VAL A 181 1.54 -9.32 2.45
CA VAL A 181 0.81 -10.57 2.27
C VAL A 181 1.82 -11.70 2.22
N ASP A 182 1.89 -12.50 3.27
CA ASP A 182 2.66 -13.74 3.27
C ASP A 182 1.83 -14.87 2.69
N ILE A 183 2.43 -15.69 1.83
CA ILE A 183 1.76 -16.75 1.10
C ILE A 183 2.55 -18.03 1.28
N TYR A 184 1.94 -19.04 1.90
CA TYR A 184 2.52 -20.36 2.07
C TYR A 184 1.77 -21.37 1.23
N THR A 185 2.44 -21.98 0.25
CA THR A 185 1.83 -23.02 -0.57
C THR A 185 2.02 -24.40 0.05
N THR A 186 1.00 -25.25 -0.02
CA THR A 186 1.10 -26.66 0.38
C THR A 186 1.45 -27.55 -0.83
N ALA A 187 1.71 -28.84 -0.59
CA ALA A 187 1.92 -29.85 -1.63
C ALA A 187 0.75 -29.99 -2.63
N ASN A 188 -0.44 -29.48 -2.27
CA ASN A 188 -1.66 -29.62 -3.06
C ASN A 188 -1.98 -28.39 -3.93
N TYR A 189 -1.20 -27.32 -3.83
CA TYR A 189 -1.41 -26.12 -4.63
C TYR A 189 -1.22 -26.42 -6.13
N GLY A 190 -2.07 -25.84 -6.99
CA GLY A 190 -2.03 -26.05 -8.44
C GLY A 190 -2.53 -27.42 -8.95
N ARG A 191 -2.70 -28.44 -8.10
CA ARG A 191 -3.10 -29.80 -8.54
C ARG A 191 -4.48 -29.86 -9.21
N LYS A 192 -5.45 -29.05 -8.75
CA LYS A 192 -6.79 -29.01 -9.37
C LYS A 192 -6.79 -28.34 -10.75
N ALA A 193 -6.01 -27.26 -10.94
CA ALA A 193 -5.90 -26.57 -12.22
C ALA A 193 -5.32 -27.48 -13.33
N ALA A 194 -4.33 -28.32 -13.00
CA ALA A 194 -3.77 -29.30 -13.93
C ALA A 194 -4.76 -30.40 -14.37
N SER A 195 -5.73 -30.75 -13.51
CA SER A 195 -6.71 -31.81 -13.80
C SER A 195 -7.83 -31.39 -14.75
N HIS A 196 -8.16 -30.09 -14.82
CA HIS A 196 -9.18 -29.55 -15.73
C HIS A 196 -8.64 -29.25 -17.14
N GLY A 197 -7.33 -29.00 -17.29
CA GLY A 197 -6.69 -28.83 -18.61
C GLY A 197 -6.67 -30.12 -19.43
N ARG A 198 -6.37 -31.26 -18.81
CA ARG A 198 -6.29 -32.57 -19.52
C ARG A 198 -7.60 -33.10 -20.06
N LYS A 199 -8.76 -32.67 -19.53
CA LYS A 199 -10.08 -33.13 -20.03
C LYS A 199 -10.56 -32.42 -21.30
N ARG A 200 -9.89 -31.34 -21.73
CA ARG A 200 -10.24 -30.62 -22.97
C ARG A 200 -9.43 -31.07 -24.20
N GLU A 201 -8.30 -31.75 -24.03
CA GLU A 201 -7.46 -32.22 -25.15
C GLU A 201 -7.75 -33.66 -25.59
N SER A 202 -8.55 -34.44 -24.87
CA SER A 202 -8.91 -35.82 -25.27
C SER A 202 -10.18 -35.90 -26.14
N SER A 203 -10.66 -34.77 -26.67
CA SER A 203 -11.85 -34.70 -27.53
C SER A 203 -11.55 -33.85 -28.77
N ARG A 204 -10.56 -34.26 -29.57
CA ARG A 204 -10.42 -33.90 -30.99
C ARG A 204 -9.85 -35.07 -31.76
#